data_AF-A0A923UQ64-F1
#
_entry.id   AF-A0A923UQ64-F1
#
_cell.length_a   1.000
_cell.length_b   1.000
_cell.length_c   1.000
_cell.angle_alpha   90.00
_cell.angle_beta   90.00
_cell.angle_gamma   90.00
#
_symmetry.space_group_name_H-M   'P 1'
#
loop_
_entity.id
_entity.type
_entity.pdbx_description
1 polymer ?
#
loop_
_entity_poly.entity_id
_entity_poly.type
_entity_poly.pdbx_seq_one_letter_code
_entity_poly.pdbx_strand_id
1 'polypeptide(L)' 'MKPIKINISKYFVSFFLFLSKSFPEDKFLVVCKGYGDDYELFTGLHWEEDKDLDFIHDEQYSDFQLWLN' A
#
# COMPACT_ATOMS: atom_id res chain seq x y z
N MET A 1 19.04 0.09 -7.78
CA MET A 1 18.66 -1.30 -7.47
C MET A 1 17.22 -1.51 -7.94
N LYS A 2 16.77 -2.73 -8.26
CA LYS A 2 15.34 -2.97 -8.52
C LYS A 2 14.63 -3.17 -7.16
N PRO A 3 13.48 -2.54 -6.92
CA PRO A 3 12.74 -2.72 -5.67
C PRO A 3 12.29 -4.18 -5.52
N ILE A 4 12.42 -4.71 -4.30
CA ILE A 4 11.82 -5.98 -3.89
C ILE A 4 10.32 -5.74 -3.71
N LYS A 5 9.50 -6.55 -4.38
CA LYS A 5 8.04 -6.46 -4.32
C LYS A 5 7.48 -7.67 -3.60
N ILE A 6 6.74 -7.44 -2.53
CA ILE A 6 6.15 -8.49 -1.69
C ILE A 6 4.64 -8.31 -1.72
N ASN A 7 3.90 -9.31 -2.20
CA ASN A 7 2.44 -9.28 -2.09
C ASN A 7 2.05 -9.42 -0.62
N ILE A 8 1.17 -8.54 -0.14
CA ILE A 8 0.68 -8.56 1.24
C ILE A 8 -0.82 -8.83 1.22
N SER A 9 -1.32 -9.56 2.22
CA SER A 9 -2.75 -9.77 2.37
C SER A 9 -3.41 -8.49 2.88
N LYS A 10 -4.66 -8.23 2.46
CA LYS A 10 -5.45 -7.07 2.86
C LYS A 10 -5.53 -6.87 4.38
N TYR A 11 -5.49 -7.96 5.15
CA TYR A 11 -5.49 -7.93 6.61
C TYR A 11 -4.21 -7.34 7.24
N PHE A 12 -3.11 -7.25 6.49
CA PHE A 12 -1.83 -6.70 6.97
C PHE A 12 -1.52 -5.31 6.39
N VAL A 13 -2.37 -4.77 5.51
CA VAL A 13 -2.11 -3.48 4.84
C VAL A 13 -1.97 -2.37 5.86
N SER A 14 -2.94 -2.21 6.77
CA SER A 14 -2.89 -1.16 7.80
C SER A 14 -1.66 -1.30 8.71
N PHE A 15 -1.19 -2.53 8.97
CA PHE A 15 0.02 -2.76 9.74
C PHE A 15 1.27 -2.28 9.00
N PHE A 16 1.44 -2.65 7.73
CA PHE A 16 2.58 -2.18 6.94
C PHE A 16 2.50 -0.68 6.64
N LEU A 17 1.30 -0.14 6.41
CA LEU A 17 1.09 1.29 6.22
C LEU A 17 1.45 2.08 7.49
N PHE A 18 1.15 1.55 8.67
CA PHE A 18 1.62 2.14 9.91
C PHE A 18 3.15 2.14 10.01
N LEU A 19 3.80 1.04 9.63
CA LEU A 19 5.26 0.94 9.61
C LEU A 19 5.90 1.93 8.61
N SER A 20 5.27 2.17 7.46
CA SER A 20 5.80 3.08 6.44
C SER A 20 5.99 4.51 6.96
N LYS A 21 5.23 4.95 7.96
CA LYS A 21 5.42 6.25 8.64
C LYS A 21 6.85 6.48 9.16
N SER A 22 7.55 5.42 9.52
CA SER A 22 8.89 5.50 10.13
C SER A 22 10.02 5.45 9.10
N PHE A 23 9.70 5.22 7.83
CA PHE A 23 10.66 5.03 6.76
C PHE A 23 10.36 6.01 5.62
N PRO A 24 11.37 6.47 4.89
CA PRO A 24 11.12 7.27 3.70
C PRO A 24 10.55 6.38 2.58
N GLU A 25 9.70 6.97 1.75
CA GLU A 25 8.94 6.28 0.69
C GLU A 25 9.84 5.63 -0.36
N ASP A 26 11.04 6.17 -0.56
CA ASP A 26 12.05 5.60 -1.46
C ASP A 26 12.62 4.26 -0.97
N LYS A 27 12.37 3.89 0.30
CA LYS A 27 12.82 2.65 0.94
C LYS A 27 11.70 1.71 1.34
N PHE A 28 10.54 2.24 1.73
CA PHE A 28 9.42 1.45 2.21
C PHE A 28 8.12 2.09 1.73
N LEU A 29 7.48 1.45 0.76
CA LEU A 29 6.23 1.95 0.18
C LEU A 29 5.19 0.84 0.14
N VAL A 30 4.01 1.11 0.69
CA VAL A 30 2.85 0.25 0.52
C VAL A 30 2.09 0.76 -0.70
N VAL A 31 1.70 -0.14 -1.59
CA VAL A 31 0.93 0.20 -2.79
C VAL A 31 -0.28 -0.72 -2.94
N CYS A 32 -1.32 -0.25 -3.61
CA CYS A 32 -2.46 -1.07 -4.04
C CYS A 32 -2.96 -0.64 -5.42
N LYS A 33 -3.87 -1.42 -6.00
CA LYS A 33 -4.70 -1.01 -7.14
C LYS A 33 -6.09 -0.60 -6.67
N GLY A 34 -6.78 0.17 -7.52
CA GLY A 34 -8.15 0.64 -7.25
C GLY A 34 -8.17 1.78 -6.24
N TYR A 35 -7.07 2.53 -6.15
CA TYR A 35 -6.99 3.76 -5.39
C TYR A 35 -7.27 4.96 -6.31
N GLY A 36 -8.27 5.77 -5.96
CA GLY A 36 -8.75 6.85 -6.82
C GLY A 36 -9.41 6.31 -8.10
N ASP A 37 -9.13 6.95 -9.24
CA ASP A 37 -9.64 6.52 -10.55
C ASP A 37 -8.76 5.43 -11.21
N ASP A 38 -7.65 5.03 -10.57
CA ASP A 38 -6.65 4.12 -11.12
C ASP A 38 -6.86 2.67 -10.66
N TYR A 39 -7.69 1.94 -11.41
CA TYR A 39 -7.98 0.53 -11.17
C TYR A 39 -6.90 -0.44 -11.69
N GLU A 40 -6.04 0.00 -12.60
CA GLU A 40 -5.04 -0.87 -13.25
C GLU A 40 -3.61 -0.65 -12.74
N LEU A 41 -3.32 0.56 -12.25
CA LEU A 41 -1.98 0.97 -11.81
C LEU A 41 -1.83 0.86 -10.30
N PHE A 42 -0.59 0.62 -9.87
CA PHE A 42 -0.23 0.63 -8.46
C PHE A 42 -0.06 2.07 -7.99
N THR A 43 -0.79 2.45 -6.96
CA THR A 43 -0.70 3.76 -6.32
C THR A 43 -0.15 3.59 -4.91
N GLY A 44 0.73 4.51 -4.51
CA GLY A 44 1.30 4.56 -3.16
C GLY A 44 0.26 4.96 -2.12
N LEU A 45 0.26 4.26 -1.00
CA LEU A 45 -0.53 4.58 0.17
C LEU A 45 0.35 5.34 1.17
N HIS A 46 -0.19 6.42 1.73
CA HIS A 46 0.47 7.26 2.73
C HIS A 46 -0.31 7.22 4.04
N TRP A 47 0.36 6.89 5.15
CA TRP A 47 -0.30 6.72 6.44
C TRP A 47 -1.14 7.93 6.87
N GLU A 48 -0.67 9.15 6.64
CA GLU A 48 -1.38 10.35 7.08
C GLU A 48 -2.68 10.60 6.30
N GLU A 49 -2.78 10.09 5.07
CA GLU A 49 -3.93 10.28 4.16
C GLU A 49 -4.88 9.07 4.16
N ASP A 50 -4.33 7.85 4.25
CA ASP A 50 -5.05 6.63 3.88
C ASP A 50 -5.34 5.68 5.04
N LYS A 51 -4.91 5.99 6.27
CA LYS A 51 -5.09 5.13 7.45
C LYS A 51 -6.55 4.78 7.77
N ASP A 52 -7.50 5.61 7.34
CA ASP A 52 -8.93 5.47 7.64
C ASP A 52 -9.70 4.76 6.50
N LEU A 53 -9.02 4.29 5.44
CA LEU A 53 -9.62 3.52 4.35
C LEU A 53 -9.94 2.08 4.78
N ASP A 54 -11.07 1.54 4.30
CA ASP A 54 -11.48 0.16 4.57
C ASP A 54 -10.86 -0.84 3.58
N PHE A 55 -9.57 -1.13 3.75
CA PHE A 55 -8.86 -2.10 2.91
C PHE A 55 -9.40 -3.55 3.01
N ILE A 56 -10.26 -3.86 3.99
CA ILE A 56 -10.71 -5.23 4.25
C ILE A 56 -12.02 -5.52 3.52
N HIS A 57 -13.00 -4.63 3.60
CA HIS A 57 -14.34 -4.86 3.08
C HIS A 57 -14.63 -4.11 1.79
N ASP A 58 -13.90 -3.05 1.50
CA ASP A 58 -14.04 -2.33 0.24
C ASP A 58 -13.33 -3.10 -0.88
N GLU A 59 -14.14 -3.66 -1.79
CA GLU A 59 -13.67 -4.48 -2.90
C GLU A 59 -12.93 -3.67 -3.97
N GLN A 60 -12.97 -2.33 -3.92
CA GLN A 60 -12.21 -1.51 -4.87
C GLN A 60 -10.70 -1.70 -4.69
N TYR A 61 -10.23 -1.85 -3.44
CA TYR A 61 -8.82 -1.98 -3.15
C TYR A 61 -8.35 -3.42 -3.32
N SER A 62 -7.36 -3.60 -4.19
CA SER A 62 -6.86 -4.93 -4.54
C SER A 62 -5.35 -4.96 -4.77
N ASP A 63 -4.82 -6.16 -4.96
CA ASP A 63 -3.43 -6.42 -5.32
C ASP A 63 -2.38 -5.75 -4.41
N PHE A 64 -2.59 -5.69 -3.09
CA PHE A 64 -1.66 -4.98 -2.21
C PHE A 64 -0.21 -5.49 -2.27
N GLN A 65 0.75 -4.56 -2.31
CA GLN A 65 2.19 -4.86 -2.29
C GLN A 65 2.95 -3.96 -1.33
N LEU A 66 4.05 -4.50 -0.81
CA LEU A 66 5.11 -3.78 -0.14
C LEU A 66 6.32 -3.70 -1.08
N TRP A 67 6.82 -2.49 -1.35
CA TRP A 67 8.01 -2.22 -2.13
C TRP A 67 9.14 -1.80 -1.21
N LEU A 68 10.26 -2.55 -1.25
CA LEU A 68 11.46 -2.31 -0.45
C LEU A 68 12.66 -2.05 -1.37
N ASN A 69 13.44 -1.02 -1.07
CA ASN A 69 14.57 -0.56 -1.89
C ASN A 69 15.90 -0.54 -1.14
#